data_AF-A0A658BJE5-F1
#
_entry.id   AF-A0A658BJE5-F1
#
_cell.length_a   1.000
_cell.length_b   1.000
_cell.length_c   1.000
_cell.angle_alpha   90.00
_cell.angle_beta   90.00
_cell.angle_gamma   90.00
#
_symmetry.space_group_name_H-M   'P 1'
#
loop_
_entity.id
_entity.type
_entity.pdbx_description
1 polymer ?
#
loop_
_entity_poly.entity_id
_entity_poly.type
_entity_poly.pdbx_seq_one_letter_code
_entity_poly.pdbx_strand_id
1 'polypeptide(L)'
;MEHLLSLSRAARLAGVTRGALQKKIQNGEMPSFDGTVKVDDLLAAYPDAQLENNVEFERVSLIKERAFGKRVFERALPEPEVLAARVTELSTELANSQSQLRQFNVLLDRLRNKLGEIEGQGNDDLKRSLAGFRTWLKDEAAAAMEPGYPNPLAVRDSILRVMAAHVHLLPSGHDFFIDGQDTILEAALRAGIPLNYGCSGGNCGLCKARVVSGQIKKVRHHDYVIPEAQKKQGYVLLCSSTAVSDVEIEAPVAGSVQDIPFQQISARVKAIEPLSHNMALLHLQTPRTSRLRFLAGQYATLRLGKSLSADLPIASCPCDDRNLHFHVRRLPGNLFSDYVFNQLKHNEAVDVEGPQGEFILQEKSPRALYFIAFDAGFAPVKSLIEHAMSLDAAEAIHLYWIGSDAGSIYMPNMGRAWADALDNFTFSSRVTGFDLRAVSGKREANLRAMLEEIIEGSPDLPAGDVYLAGPESAVMVAEHFFLGLGLPKSRVFTGLAK
;
A
#
# COMPACT_ATOMS: atom_id res chain seq x y z
N MET A 1 12.63 17.47 -13.76
CA MET A 1 11.86 16.84 -12.66
C MET A 1 12.66 17.16 -11.42
N GLU A 2 12.17 18.01 -10.51
CA GLU A 2 12.97 18.44 -9.35
C GLU A 2 13.03 17.28 -8.35
N HIS A 3 14.16 16.59 -8.29
CA HIS A 3 14.35 15.50 -7.33
C HIS A 3 14.65 16.09 -5.96
N LEU A 4 13.68 15.98 -5.04
CA LEU A 4 13.79 16.40 -3.65
C LEU A 4 14.15 15.19 -2.77
N LEU A 5 15.13 15.36 -1.89
CA LEU A 5 15.65 14.35 -0.96
C LEU A 5 15.34 14.76 0.48
N SER A 6 14.92 13.83 1.35
CA SER A 6 14.83 14.10 2.79
C SER A 6 16.19 14.45 3.40
N LEU A 7 16.22 15.21 4.50
CA LEU A 7 17.47 15.62 5.16
C LEU A 7 18.33 14.43 5.62
N SER A 8 17.71 13.36 6.10
CA SER A 8 18.37 12.10 6.46
C SER A 8 19.08 11.49 5.25
N ARG A 9 18.40 11.45 4.12
CA ARG A 9 18.88 10.87 2.87
C ARG A 9 19.98 11.70 2.22
N ALA A 10 19.81 13.02 2.20
CA ALA A 10 20.81 13.95 1.73
C ALA A 10 22.10 13.89 2.55
N ALA A 11 21.98 13.74 3.87
CA ALA A 11 23.13 13.55 4.76
C ALA A 11 23.88 12.25 4.45
N ARG A 12 23.17 11.13 4.21
CA ARG A 12 23.79 9.85 3.84
C ARG A 12 24.50 9.91 2.49
N LEU A 13 23.88 10.50 1.48
CA LEU A 13 24.48 10.65 0.14
C LEU A 13 25.71 11.55 0.14
N ALA A 14 25.71 12.59 0.97
CA ALA A 14 26.85 13.48 1.17
C ALA A 14 27.92 12.92 2.14
N GLY A 15 27.70 11.74 2.73
CA GLY A 15 28.64 11.14 3.69
C GLY A 15 28.76 11.92 5.01
N VAL A 16 27.74 12.70 5.39
CA VAL A 16 27.71 13.55 6.59
C VAL A 16 26.57 13.19 7.53
N THR A 17 26.59 13.73 8.75
CA THR A 17 25.48 13.57 9.70
C THR A 17 24.33 14.51 9.36
N ARG A 18 23.09 14.12 9.70
CA ARG A 18 21.90 14.99 9.54
C ARG A 18 22.07 16.34 10.22
N GLY A 19 22.73 16.38 11.37
CA GLY A 19 23.02 17.62 12.10
C GLY A 19 23.98 18.55 11.33
N ALA A 20 24.99 18.01 10.66
CA ALA A 20 25.89 18.80 9.81
C ALA A 20 25.15 19.38 8.59
N LEU A 21 24.26 18.60 7.97
CA LEU A 21 23.43 19.06 6.87
C LEU A 21 22.44 20.16 7.30
N GLN A 22 21.75 19.97 8.43
CA GLN A 22 20.85 20.96 9.01
C GLN A 22 21.56 22.27 9.37
N LYS A 23 22.80 22.19 9.85
CA LYS A 23 23.60 23.38 10.19
C LYS A 23 23.93 24.21 8.93
N LYS A 24 24.25 23.56 7.81
CA LYS A 24 24.44 24.27 6.53
C LYS A 24 23.16 24.94 6.01
N ILE A 25 22.02 24.28 6.18
CA ILE A 25 20.71 24.86 5.82
C ILE A 25 20.40 26.06 6.70
N GLN A 26 20.63 25.97 8.01
CA GLN A 26 20.45 27.09 8.95
C GLN A 26 21.40 28.26 8.65
N ASN A 27 22.61 27.97 8.15
CA ASN A 27 23.56 28.98 7.71
C ASN A 27 23.21 29.61 6.34
N GLY A 28 22.14 29.15 5.68
CA GLY A 28 21.71 29.65 4.37
C GLY A 28 22.54 29.15 3.18
N GLU A 29 23.40 28.15 3.39
CA GLU A 29 24.27 27.58 2.33
C GLU A 29 23.51 26.65 1.39
N MET A 30 22.32 26.18 1.80
CA MET A 30 21.47 25.27 1.02
C MET A 30 20.00 25.53 1.32
N PRO A 31 19.13 25.70 0.31
CA PRO A 31 17.70 25.83 0.53
C PRO A 31 17.10 24.46 0.90
N SER A 32 16.15 24.48 1.84
CA SER A 32 15.34 23.31 2.18
C SER A 32 13.86 23.67 2.17
N PHE A 33 13.02 22.74 1.73
CA PHE A 33 11.57 22.86 1.78
C PHE A 33 10.99 21.65 2.52
N ASP A 34 10.29 21.90 3.63
CA ASP A 34 9.57 20.88 4.40
C ASP A 34 10.42 19.64 4.75
N GLY A 35 11.65 19.86 5.22
CA GLY A 35 12.57 18.76 5.56
C GLY A 35 13.15 18.01 4.36
N THR A 36 13.10 18.61 3.16
CA THR A 36 13.71 18.10 1.94
C THR A 36 14.65 19.12 1.27
N VAL A 37 15.63 18.65 0.50
CA VAL A 37 16.62 19.46 -0.25
C VAL A 37 16.72 18.94 -1.69
N LYS A 38 16.99 19.82 -2.67
CA LYS A 38 17.14 19.37 -4.07
C LYS A 38 18.46 18.63 -4.25
N VAL A 39 18.47 17.64 -5.15
CA VAL A 39 19.70 16.92 -5.53
C VAL A 39 20.76 17.90 -6.05
N ASP A 40 20.38 18.88 -6.88
CA ASP A 40 21.31 19.85 -7.44
C ASP A 40 21.94 20.75 -6.36
N ASP A 41 21.13 21.18 -5.38
CA ASP A 41 21.61 21.98 -4.24
C ASP A 41 22.52 21.16 -3.33
N LEU A 42 22.23 19.86 -3.16
CA LEU A 42 23.06 18.92 -2.42
C LEU A 42 24.41 18.71 -3.10
N LEU A 43 24.43 18.49 -4.42
CA LEU A 43 25.65 18.31 -5.21
C LEU A 43 26.49 19.59 -5.27
N ALA A 44 25.84 20.76 -5.29
CA ALA A 44 26.54 22.05 -5.20
C ALA A 44 27.24 22.22 -3.84
N ALA A 45 26.63 21.76 -2.75
CA ALA A 45 27.21 21.85 -1.41
C ALA A 45 28.17 20.69 -1.08
N TYR A 46 28.01 19.54 -1.73
CA TYR A 46 28.79 18.31 -1.53
C TYR A 46 29.09 17.63 -2.88
N PRO A 47 30.14 18.07 -3.59
CA PRO A 47 30.45 17.59 -4.95
C PRO A 47 30.83 16.10 -5.02
N ASP A 48 31.28 15.52 -3.90
CA ASP A 48 31.75 14.13 -3.80
C ASP A 48 30.62 13.13 -3.47
N ALA A 49 29.36 13.56 -3.46
CA ALA A 49 28.23 12.69 -3.17
C ALA A 49 28.08 11.59 -4.25
N GLN A 50 28.09 10.32 -3.84
CA GLN A 50 28.02 9.18 -4.75
C GLN A 50 26.56 8.85 -5.15
N LEU A 51 26.23 9.01 -6.44
CA LEU A 51 24.89 8.78 -7.02
C LEU A 51 24.71 7.36 -7.63
N GLU A 52 25.64 6.44 -7.39
CA GLU A 52 25.68 5.14 -8.05
C GLU A 52 24.56 4.19 -7.55
N ASN A 53 23.40 4.22 -8.22
CA ASN A 53 22.59 3.06 -8.66
C ASN A 53 21.17 3.48 -9.12
N ASN A 54 21.11 4.22 -10.23
CA ASN A 54 19.85 4.78 -10.73
C ASN A 54 18.84 3.73 -11.24
N VAL A 55 19.26 2.54 -11.68
CA VAL A 55 18.34 1.57 -12.31
C VAL A 55 17.42 0.86 -11.30
N GLU A 56 17.96 0.47 -10.15
CA GLU A 56 17.14 -0.11 -9.08
C GLU A 56 16.41 0.95 -8.28
N PHE A 57 16.99 2.14 -8.16
CA PHE A 57 16.29 3.32 -7.66
C PHE A 57 15.11 3.71 -8.54
N GLU A 58 15.22 3.67 -9.87
CA GLU A 58 14.09 3.88 -10.79
C GLU A 58 13.04 2.79 -10.63
N ARG A 59 13.43 1.53 -10.45
CA ARG A 59 12.48 0.42 -10.26
C ARG A 59 11.73 0.54 -8.92
N VAL A 60 12.42 0.90 -7.84
CA VAL A 60 11.81 1.13 -6.52
C VAL A 60 11.04 2.45 -6.48
N SER A 61 11.49 3.49 -7.17
CA SER A 61 10.71 4.72 -7.37
C SER A 61 9.48 4.44 -8.22
N LEU A 62 9.54 3.56 -9.22
CA LEU A 62 8.38 3.05 -9.96
C LEU A 62 7.45 2.23 -9.08
N ILE A 63 7.96 1.39 -8.17
CA ILE A 63 7.12 0.66 -7.19
C ILE A 63 6.49 1.66 -6.21
N LYS A 64 7.25 2.65 -5.72
CA LYS A 64 6.78 3.71 -4.84
C LYS A 64 5.79 4.64 -5.54
N GLU A 65 5.99 4.99 -6.79
CA GLU A 65 5.06 5.77 -7.63
C GLU A 65 3.81 4.95 -7.96
N ARG A 66 3.96 3.64 -8.16
CA ARG A 66 2.84 2.70 -8.39
C ARG A 66 2.09 2.31 -7.12
N ALA A 67 2.68 2.44 -5.94
CA ALA A 67 2.09 2.08 -4.65
C ALA A 67 1.61 3.30 -3.84
N PHE A 68 2.33 4.42 -3.86
CA PHE A 68 1.99 5.62 -3.07
C PHE A 68 1.21 6.64 -3.91
N GLY A 69 0.08 7.10 -3.35
CA GLY A 69 -0.89 8.06 -3.91
C GLY A 69 -0.37 9.48 -4.20
N LYS A 70 0.90 9.67 -4.59
CA LYS A 70 1.38 10.94 -5.16
C LYS A 70 0.83 11.22 -6.58
N ARG A 71 0.02 10.31 -7.14
CA ARG A 71 -0.48 10.36 -8.51
C ARG A 71 -1.67 11.27 -8.76
N VAL A 72 -2.22 11.94 -7.75
CA VAL A 72 -3.28 12.92 -8.03
C VAL A 72 -2.75 14.10 -8.86
N PHE A 73 -1.44 14.36 -8.91
CA PHE A 73 -0.87 15.43 -9.74
C PHE A 73 -0.13 14.96 -11.01
N GLU A 74 0.23 13.67 -11.15
CA GLU A 74 0.95 13.16 -12.32
C GLU A 74 0.05 12.30 -13.23
N ARG A 75 -0.68 13.01 -14.12
CA ARG A 75 -1.08 12.58 -15.48
C ARG A 75 -1.85 11.26 -15.67
N ALA A 76 -2.99 11.08 -15.00
CA ALA A 76 -4.11 10.35 -15.61
C ALA A 76 -5.42 11.06 -15.28
N LEU A 77 -5.95 11.85 -16.22
CA LEU A 77 -7.31 12.38 -16.08
C LEU A 77 -8.29 11.20 -16.13
N PRO A 78 -9.39 11.25 -15.35
CA PRO A 78 -10.50 10.33 -15.55
C PRO A 78 -11.00 10.39 -16.99
N GLU A 79 -11.69 9.33 -17.44
CA GLU A 79 -12.41 9.37 -18.72
C GLU A 79 -13.24 10.66 -18.81
N PRO A 80 -13.32 11.35 -19.96
CA PRO A 80 -13.97 12.66 -20.06
C PRO A 80 -15.40 12.68 -19.51
N GLU A 81 -16.07 11.56 -19.70
CA GLU A 81 -17.41 11.27 -19.23
C GLU A 81 -17.54 11.09 -17.70
N VAL A 82 -16.48 10.63 -17.03
CA VAL A 82 -16.39 10.53 -15.57
C VAL A 82 -15.98 11.88 -15.00
N LEU A 83 -15.05 12.57 -15.65
CA LEU A 83 -14.64 13.93 -15.29
C LEU A 83 -15.82 14.90 -15.34
N ALA A 84 -16.62 14.88 -16.41
CA ALA A 84 -17.81 15.70 -16.53
C ALA A 84 -18.85 15.38 -15.43
N ALA A 85 -19.01 14.10 -15.09
CA ALA A 85 -19.89 13.68 -14.01
C ALA A 85 -19.39 14.20 -12.64
N ARG A 86 -18.09 14.08 -12.35
CA ARG A 86 -17.45 14.63 -11.12
C ARG A 86 -17.64 16.13 -11.00
N VAL A 87 -17.41 16.87 -12.09
CA VAL A 87 -17.58 18.34 -12.12
C VAL A 87 -19.04 18.73 -11.93
N THR A 88 -19.97 17.97 -12.52
CA THR A 88 -21.41 18.20 -12.35
C THR A 88 -21.83 17.99 -10.91
N GLU A 89 -21.37 16.91 -10.27
CA GLU A 89 -21.69 16.62 -8.87
C GLU A 89 -21.17 17.71 -7.92
N LEU A 90 -19.91 18.14 -8.09
CA LEU A 90 -19.35 19.25 -7.33
C LEU A 90 -20.12 20.56 -7.55
N SER A 91 -20.58 20.80 -8.79
CA SER A 91 -21.40 21.98 -9.11
C SER A 91 -22.75 21.91 -8.41
N THR A 92 -23.35 20.72 -8.30
CA THR A 92 -24.59 20.49 -7.56
C THR A 92 -24.40 20.66 -6.04
N GLU A 93 -23.33 20.12 -5.47
CA GLU A 93 -22.97 20.30 -4.05
C GLU A 93 -22.77 21.79 -3.72
N LEU A 94 -22.08 22.52 -4.59
CA LEU A 94 -21.90 23.98 -4.47
C LEU A 94 -23.24 24.72 -4.54
N ALA A 95 -24.10 24.38 -5.51
CA ALA A 95 -25.41 25.01 -5.66
C ALA A 95 -26.31 24.78 -4.43
N ASN A 96 -26.27 23.57 -3.86
CA ASN A 96 -26.99 23.22 -2.63
C ASN A 96 -26.47 24.02 -1.43
N SER A 97 -25.15 24.09 -1.25
CA SER A 97 -24.52 24.87 -0.18
C SER A 97 -24.86 26.35 -0.28
N GLN A 98 -24.81 26.93 -1.48
CA GLN A 98 -25.25 28.30 -1.73
C GLN A 98 -26.73 28.50 -1.44
N SER A 99 -27.58 27.52 -1.76
CA SER A 99 -29.02 27.57 -1.46
C SER A 99 -29.27 27.56 0.06
N GLN A 100 -28.57 26.72 0.80
CA GLN A 100 -28.64 26.68 2.27
C GLN A 100 -28.19 27.99 2.90
N LEU A 101 -27.07 28.57 2.43
CA LEU A 101 -26.62 29.89 2.87
C LEU A 101 -27.66 30.98 2.59
N ARG A 102 -28.30 30.97 1.41
CA ARG A 102 -29.40 31.88 1.11
C ARG A 102 -30.59 31.69 2.05
N GLN A 103 -30.97 30.44 2.37
CA GLN A 103 -32.04 30.17 3.32
C GLN A 103 -31.70 30.63 4.74
N PHE A 104 -30.45 30.44 5.17
CA PHE A 104 -29.96 30.92 6.46
C PHE A 104 -30.04 32.45 6.55
N ASN A 105 -29.64 33.16 5.49
CA ASN A 105 -29.79 34.61 5.41
C ASN A 105 -31.25 35.07 5.50
N VAL A 106 -32.16 34.38 4.80
CA VAL A 106 -33.59 34.66 4.89
C VAL A 106 -34.12 34.43 6.31
N LEU A 107 -33.66 33.38 7.00
CA LEU A 107 -34.02 33.12 8.40
C LEU A 107 -33.50 34.21 9.34
N LEU A 108 -32.23 34.63 9.17
CA LEU A 108 -31.64 35.73 9.94
C LEU A 108 -32.40 37.05 9.72
N ASP A 109 -32.76 37.36 8.47
CA ASP A 109 -33.54 38.56 8.15
C ASP A 109 -34.95 38.49 8.78
N ARG A 110 -35.61 37.33 8.74
CA ARG A 110 -36.91 37.11 9.41
C ARG A 110 -36.81 37.27 10.92
N LEU A 111 -35.76 36.71 11.53
CA LEU A 111 -35.50 36.85 12.97
C LEU A 111 -35.29 38.32 13.33
N ARG A 112 -34.47 39.03 12.55
CA ARG A 112 -34.20 40.46 12.74
C ARG A 112 -35.48 41.30 12.64
N ASN A 113 -36.33 41.01 11.64
CA ASN A 113 -37.61 41.70 11.47
C ASN A 113 -38.54 41.42 12.65
N LYS A 114 -38.61 40.17 13.13
CA LYS A 114 -39.44 39.80 14.28
C LYS A 114 -38.98 40.48 15.57
N LEU A 115 -37.67 40.58 15.79
CA LEU A 115 -37.11 41.35 16.90
C LEU A 115 -37.49 42.83 16.82
N GLY A 116 -37.51 43.42 15.61
CA GLY A 116 -37.97 44.79 15.38
C GLY A 116 -39.46 45.01 15.67
N GLU A 117 -40.32 44.05 15.34
CA GLU A 117 -41.75 44.10 15.70
C GLU A 117 -41.96 44.13 17.22
N ILE A 118 -41.22 43.29 17.96
CA ILE A 118 -41.29 43.20 19.42
C ILE A 118 -40.75 44.48 20.06
N GLU A 119 -39.66 45.04 19.53
CA GLU A 119 -39.11 46.34 19.92
C GLU A 119 -40.17 47.45 19.82
N GLY A 120 -40.96 47.47 18.74
CA GLY A 120 -42.03 48.47 18.54
C GLY A 120 -43.14 48.45 19.59
N GLN A 121 -43.37 47.30 20.24
CA GLN A 121 -44.48 47.08 21.20
C GLN A 121 -44.04 47.17 22.68
N GLY A 122 -42.74 47.28 22.95
CA GLY A 122 -42.16 47.27 24.29
C GLY A 122 -42.11 48.64 25.01
N ASN A 123 -41.84 48.58 26.32
CA ASN A 123 -41.46 49.75 27.12
C ASN A 123 -40.01 50.21 26.77
N ASP A 124 -39.62 51.41 27.21
CA ASP A 124 -38.36 52.04 26.78
C ASP A 124 -37.09 51.24 27.16
N ASP A 125 -37.13 50.47 28.25
CA ASP A 125 -36.02 49.58 28.65
C ASP A 125 -35.91 48.33 27.74
N LEU A 126 -37.04 47.73 27.35
CA LEU A 126 -37.05 46.61 26.42
C LEU A 126 -36.57 47.05 25.03
N LYS A 127 -36.95 48.27 24.60
CA LYS A 127 -36.49 48.88 23.35
C LYS A 127 -34.97 49.01 23.29
N ARG A 128 -34.33 49.57 24.31
CA ARG A 128 -32.86 49.71 24.35
C ARG A 128 -32.14 48.36 24.33
N SER A 129 -32.66 47.39 25.09
CA SER A 129 -32.06 46.05 25.18
C SER A 129 -32.14 45.29 23.85
N LEU A 130 -33.31 45.33 23.18
CA LEU A 130 -33.52 44.70 21.87
C LEU A 130 -32.74 45.41 20.75
N ALA A 131 -32.62 46.73 20.78
CA ALA A 131 -31.81 47.49 19.83
C ALA A 131 -30.32 47.11 19.92
N GLY A 132 -29.79 46.97 21.15
CA GLY A 132 -28.42 46.51 21.39
C GLY A 132 -28.20 45.09 20.86
N PHE A 133 -29.11 44.17 21.17
CA PHE A 133 -29.04 42.79 20.70
C PHE A 133 -29.11 42.67 19.17
N ARG A 134 -30.01 43.43 18.52
CA ARG A 134 -30.15 43.46 17.05
C ARG A 134 -28.87 43.96 16.37
N THR A 135 -28.21 44.95 16.97
CA THR A 135 -26.96 45.51 16.44
C THR A 135 -25.83 44.50 16.56
N TRP A 136 -25.66 43.90 17.75
CA TRP A 136 -24.69 42.82 17.96
C TRP A 136 -24.91 41.65 17.00
N LEU A 137 -26.16 41.16 16.85
CA LEU A 137 -26.48 40.06 15.94
C LEU A 137 -26.12 40.38 14.48
N LYS A 138 -26.33 41.64 14.06
CA LYS A 138 -25.97 42.09 12.72
C LYS A 138 -24.46 42.11 12.52
N ASP A 139 -23.72 42.60 13.50
CA ASP A 139 -22.26 42.71 13.42
C ASP A 139 -21.60 41.32 13.46
N GLU A 140 -22.09 40.41 14.30
CA GLU A 140 -21.64 39.00 14.32
C GLU A 140 -21.96 38.26 13.02
N ALA A 141 -23.17 38.45 12.49
CA ALA A 141 -23.53 37.85 11.19
C ALA A 141 -22.66 38.41 10.05
N ALA A 142 -22.35 39.70 10.06
CA ALA A 142 -21.45 40.31 9.08
C ALA A 142 -20.02 39.79 9.21
N ALA A 143 -19.50 39.67 10.44
CA ALA A 143 -18.17 39.14 10.71
C ALA A 143 -18.05 37.65 10.29
N ALA A 144 -19.09 36.85 10.52
CA ALA A 144 -19.13 35.45 10.08
C ALA A 144 -19.23 35.28 8.55
N MET A 145 -19.62 36.34 7.82
CA MET A 145 -19.80 36.34 6.37
C MET A 145 -18.69 37.08 5.61
N GLU A 146 -17.70 37.66 6.30
CA GLU A 146 -16.52 38.18 5.62
C GLU A 146 -15.84 37.03 4.86
N PRO A 147 -15.61 37.18 3.54
CA PRO A 147 -14.93 36.15 2.77
C PRO A 147 -13.49 36.04 3.29
N GLY A 148 -13.25 35.08 4.16
CA GLY A 148 -11.90 34.66 4.49
C GLY A 148 -11.16 34.33 3.18
N TYR A 149 -9.86 34.64 3.14
CA TYR A 149 -9.00 34.23 2.03
C TYR A 149 -9.34 32.78 1.65
N PRO A 150 -9.63 32.47 0.36
CA PRO A 150 -9.99 31.11 -0.04
C PRO A 150 -8.88 30.20 0.47
N ASN A 151 -9.24 29.33 1.42
CA ASN A 151 -8.29 28.45 2.07
C ASN A 151 -7.58 27.67 0.96
N PRO A 152 -6.26 27.87 0.73
CA PRO A 152 -5.56 27.21 -0.35
C PRO A 152 -5.67 25.68 -0.27
N LEU A 153 -5.88 25.15 0.95
CA LEU A 153 -6.16 23.74 1.19
C LEU A 153 -7.54 23.32 0.71
N ALA A 154 -8.57 24.16 0.86
CA ALA A 154 -9.93 23.86 0.38
C ALA A 154 -10.03 23.89 -1.16
N VAL A 155 -9.29 24.80 -1.81
CA VAL A 155 -9.19 24.82 -3.29
C VAL A 155 -8.44 23.59 -3.79
N ARG A 156 -7.35 23.19 -3.11
CA ARG A 156 -6.65 21.93 -3.39
C ARG A 156 -7.56 20.72 -3.19
N ASP A 157 -8.29 20.65 -2.08
CA ASP A 157 -9.24 19.58 -1.80
C ASP A 157 -10.29 19.44 -2.90
N SER A 158 -10.85 20.57 -3.36
CA SER A 158 -11.82 20.57 -4.46
C SER A 158 -11.24 20.03 -5.76
N ILE A 159 -9.98 20.37 -6.07
CA ILE A 159 -9.27 19.83 -7.24
C ILE A 159 -9.00 18.33 -7.06
N LEU A 160 -8.59 17.90 -5.86
CA LEU A 160 -8.34 16.49 -5.56
C LEU A 160 -9.63 15.67 -5.73
N ARG A 161 -10.80 16.15 -5.28
CA ARG A 161 -12.10 15.49 -5.49
C ARG A 161 -12.51 15.34 -6.96
N VAL A 162 -12.05 16.26 -7.83
CA VAL A 162 -12.24 16.12 -9.29
C VAL A 162 -11.35 15.01 -9.84
N MET A 163 -10.12 14.91 -9.34
CA MET A 163 -9.09 14.04 -9.89
C MET A 163 -9.14 12.61 -9.32
N ALA A 164 -9.55 12.46 -8.07
CA ALA A 164 -9.67 11.20 -7.35
C ALA A 164 -10.97 11.18 -6.54
N ALA A 165 -11.62 10.02 -6.49
CA ALA A 165 -12.78 9.80 -5.63
C ALA A 165 -12.37 8.92 -4.44
N HIS A 166 -12.83 9.25 -3.24
CA HIS A 166 -12.57 8.48 -2.04
C HIS A 166 -13.58 7.32 -1.91
N VAL A 167 -13.11 6.14 -1.54
CA VAL A 167 -13.95 4.96 -1.32
C VAL A 167 -13.74 4.43 0.08
N HIS A 168 -14.82 4.34 0.86
CA HIS A 168 -14.84 3.73 2.18
C HIS A 168 -15.54 2.37 2.14
N LEU A 169 -14.90 1.32 2.67
CA LEU A 169 -15.42 -0.06 2.65
C LEU A 169 -16.00 -0.52 3.99
N LEU A 170 -17.29 -0.84 3.99
CA LEU A 170 -17.99 -1.40 5.13
C LEU A 170 -18.06 -2.94 5.07
N PRO A 171 -17.94 -3.64 6.21
CA PRO A 171 -17.66 -3.15 7.57
C PRO A 171 -16.15 -3.05 7.88
N SER A 172 -15.28 -3.33 6.90
CA SER A 172 -13.85 -3.49 7.13
C SER A 172 -13.14 -2.22 7.60
N GLY A 173 -13.67 -1.05 7.24
CA GLY A 173 -13.10 0.25 7.53
C GLY A 173 -11.93 0.66 6.63
N HIS A 174 -11.67 -0.07 5.54
CA HIS A 174 -10.60 0.31 4.61
C HIS A 174 -11.00 1.50 3.75
N ASP A 175 -10.03 2.36 3.50
CA ASP A 175 -10.15 3.57 2.70
C ASP A 175 -9.13 3.55 1.56
N PHE A 176 -9.56 3.95 0.36
CA PHE A 176 -8.66 4.09 -0.79
C PHE A 176 -9.19 5.11 -1.79
N PHE A 177 -8.31 5.58 -2.67
CA PHE A 177 -8.65 6.53 -3.72
C PHE A 177 -8.71 5.85 -5.09
N ILE A 178 -9.63 6.32 -5.94
CA ILE A 178 -9.70 5.92 -7.35
C ILE A 178 -9.12 7.02 -8.22
N ASP A 179 -7.95 6.73 -8.78
CA ASP A 179 -7.25 7.59 -9.71
C ASP A 179 -7.56 7.24 -11.17
N GLY A 180 -7.56 8.25 -12.04
CA GLY A 180 -7.64 8.08 -13.49
C GLY A 180 -8.85 7.25 -13.95
N GLN A 181 -8.58 6.17 -14.69
CA GLN A 181 -9.59 5.33 -15.34
C GLN A 181 -9.87 4.00 -14.63
N ASP A 182 -9.35 3.83 -13.42
CA ASP A 182 -9.46 2.56 -12.72
C ASP A 182 -10.90 2.27 -12.32
N THR A 183 -11.21 0.97 -12.32
CA THR A 183 -12.41 0.46 -11.67
C THR A 183 -12.20 0.40 -10.16
N ILE A 184 -13.29 0.39 -9.39
CA ILE A 184 -13.24 0.29 -7.92
C ILE A 184 -12.43 -0.94 -7.49
N LEU A 185 -12.57 -2.07 -8.19
CA LEU A 185 -11.80 -3.28 -7.89
C LEU A 185 -10.30 -3.09 -8.14
N GLU A 186 -9.90 -2.46 -9.24
CA GLU A 186 -8.47 -2.27 -9.56
C GLU A 186 -7.79 -1.32 -8.58
N ALA A 187 -8.48 -0.24 -8.21
CA ALA A 187 -8.00 0.69 -7.21
C ALA A 187 -7.86 0.01 -5.83
N ALA A 188 -8.86 -0.77 -5.40
CA ALA A 188 -8.81 -1.51 -4.14
C ALA A 188 -7.66 -2.53 -4.09
N LEU A 189 -7.52 -3.36 -5.13
CA LEU A 189 -6.45 -4.37 -5.19
C LEU A 189 -5.07 -3.72 -5.20
N ARG A 190 -4.93 -2.58 -5.89
CA ARG A 190 -3.67 -1.82 -5.89
C ARG A 190 -3.35 -1.23 -4.52
N ALA A 191 -4.37 -0.79 -3.78
CA ALA A 191 -4.25 -0.38 -2.39
C ALA A 191 -4.02 -1.56 -1.43
N GLY A 192 -3.80 -2.78 -1.93
CA GLY A 192 -3.58 -3.97 -1.10
C GLY A 192 -4.85 -4.53 -0.48
N ILE A 193 -6.04 -4.05 -0.84
CA ILE A 193 -7.29 -4.49 -0.21
C ILE A 193 -7.80 -5.77 -0.91
N PRO A 194 -7.90 -6.91 -0.19
CA PRO A 194 -8.26 -8.20 -0.79
C PRO A 194 -9.78 -8.35 -0.93
N LEU A 195 -10.37 -7.57 -1.84
CA LEU A 195 -11.78 -7.71 -2.21
C LEU A 195 -12.10 -9.09 -2.81
N ASN A 196 -13.35 -9.51 -2.70
CA ASN A 196 -13.81 -10.71 -3.40
C ASN A 196 -13.89 -10.47 -4.92
N TYR A 197 -13.15 -11.24 -5.71
CA TYR A 197 -13.24 -11.28 -7.17
C TYR A 197 -12.74 -12.63 -7.71
N GLY A 198 -12.93 -12.86 -9.02
CA GLY A 198 -12.35 -14.00 -9.74
C GLY A 198 -11.84 -13.62 -11.13
N CYS A 199 -12.73 -13.08 -11.98
CA CYS A 199 -12.39 -12.80 -13.39
C CYS A 199 -11.94 -11.37 -13.69
N SER A 200 -12.12 -10.39 -12.81
CA SER A 200 -11.83 -8.95 -13.04
C SER A 200 -12.42 -8.30 -14.32
N GLY A 201 -13.28 -9.01 -15.08
CA GLY A 201 -13.77 -8.60 -16.40
C GLY A 201 -15.28 -8.68 -16.54
N GLY A 202 -16.02 -8.74 -15.43
CA GLY A 202 -17.48 -8.63 -15.45
C GLY A 202 -18.27 -9.92 -15.75
N ASN A 203 -17.63 -11.09 -15.72
CA ASN A 203 -18.29 -12.36 -16.12
C ASN A 203 -18.72 -13.23 -14.92
N CYS A 204 -17.95 -13.23 -13.82
CA CYS A 204 -18.19 -14.17 -12.71
C CYS A 204 -19.18 -13.68 -11.63
N GLY A 205 -19.43 -12.36 -11.55
CA GLY A 205 -20.29 -11.78 -10.50
C GLY A 205 -19.72 -11.75 -9.07
N LEU A 206 -18.52 -12.29 -8.82
CA LEU A 206 -17.94 -12.37 -7.46
C LEU A 206 -17.60 -11.01 -6.84
N CYS A 207 -17.25 -10.02 -7.67
CA CYS A 207 -17.00 -8.65 -7.24
C CYS A 207 -18.27 -7.81 -7.07
N LYS A 208 -19.41 -8.46 -6.85
CA LYS A 208 -20.67 -7.77 -6.62
C LYS A 208 -20.69 -7.20 -5.21
N ALA A 209 -20.98 -5.91 -5.11
CA ALA A 209 -21.04 -5.18 -3.84
C ALA A 209 -22.18 -4.18 -3.86
N ARG A 210 -22.58 -3.68 -2.68
CA ARG A 210 -23.69 -2.75 -2.53
C ARG A 210 -23.16 -1.35 -2.26
N VAL A 211 -23.58 -0.37 -3.07
CA VAL A 211 -23.31 1.05 -2.78
C VAL A 211 -24.28 1.51 -1.71
N VAL A 212 -23.75 2.05 -0.61
CA VAL A 212 -24.53 2.59 0.51
C VAL A 212 -24.81 4.07 0.27
N SER A 213 -23.79 4.82 -0.15
CA SER A 213 -23.87 6.24 -0.43
C SER A 213 -22.90 6.64 -1.56
N GLY A 214 -23.17 7.79 -2.18
CA GLY A 214 -22.39 8.32 -3.30
C GLY A 214 -22.82 7.80 -4.68
N GLN A 215 -22.12 8.27 -5.71
CA GLN A 215 -22.42 7.99 -7.11
C GLN A 215 -21.32 7.18 -7.78
N ILE A 216 -21.73 6.26 -8.64
CA ILE A 216 -20.85 5.41 -9.41
C ILE A 216 -21.26 5.39 -10.88
N LYS A 217 -20.30 5.09 -11.76
CA LYS A 217 -20.52 5.00 -13.19
C LYS A 217 -19.95 3.70 -13.74
N LYS A 218 -20.74 3.02 -14.56
CA LYS A 218 -20.27 1.87 -15.35
C LYS A 218 -19.31 2.36 -16.43
N VAL A 219 -18.10 1.83 -16.44
CA VAL A 219 -17.02 2.20 -17.37
C VAL A 219 -16.58 1.04 -18.27
N ARG A 220 -17.00 -0.20 -17.96
CA ARG A 220 -16.69 -1.37 -18.78
C ARG A 220 -17.96 -2.17 -19.10
N HIS A 221 -17.96 -2.78 -20.28
CA HIS A 221 -18.97 -3.78 -20.62
C HIS A 221 -18.81 -5.01 -19.71
N HIS A 222 -19.93 -5.67 -19.42
CA HIS A 222 -19.95 -6.93 -18.69
C HIS A 222 -21.17 -7.75 -19.11
N ASP A 223 -21.02 -9.06 -19.15
CA ASP A 223 -22.09 -9.98 -19.56
C ASP A 223 -22.87 -10.53 -18.37
N TYR A 224 -22.34 -10.39 -17.14
CA TYR A 224 -23.03 -10.84 -15.94
C TYR A 224 -24.31 -10.04 -15.70
N VAL A 225 -25.43 -10.75 -15.55
CA VAL A 225 -26.75 -10.13 -15.32
C VAL A 225 -26.99 -9.99 -13.81
N ILE A 226 -27.02 -8.74 -13.33
CA ILE A 226 -27.51 -8.44 -11.98
C ILE A 226 -29.04 -8.39 -12.02
N PRO A 227 -29.77 -9.14 -11.17
CA PRO A 227 -31.23 -9.07 -11.09
C PRO A 227 -31.71 -7.64 -10.81
N GLU A 228 -32.83 -7.23 -11.42
CA GLU A 228 -33.38 -5.88 -11.26
C GLU A 228 -33.68 -5.51 -9.79
N ALA A 229 -34.12 -6.47 -8.99
CA ALA A 229 -34.32 -6.27 -7.56
C ALA A 229 -33.02 -5.88 -6.82
N GLN A 230 -31.89 -6.48 -7.21
CA GLN A 230 -30.57 -6.17 -6.62
C GLN A 230 -30.03 -4.83 -7.15
N LYS A 231 -30.24 -4.51 -8.44
CA LYS A 231 -29.90 -3.17 -8.96
C LYS A 231 -30.62 -2.06 -8.19
N LYS A 232 -31.92 -2.24 -7.90
CA LYS A 232 -32.71 -1.30 -7.08
C LYS A 232 -32.20 -1.16 -5.65
N GLN A 233 -31.52 -2.18 -5.12
CA GLN A 233 -30.88 -2.15 -3.82
C GLN A 233 -29.45 -1.58 -3.85
N GLY A 234 -28.97 -1.09 -5.00
CA GLY A 234 -27.64 -0.48 -5.14
C GLY A 234 -26.51 -1.47 -5.43
N TYR A 235 -26.82 -2.70 -5.84
CA TYR A 235 -25.77 -3.69 -6.18
C TYR A 235 -25.15 -3.43 -7.55
N VAL A 236 -23.82 -3.46 -7.60
CA VAL A 236 -23.01 -3.27 -8.81
C VAL A 236 -21.81 -4.22 -8.86
N LEU A 237 -21.18 -4.31 -10.03
CA LEU A 237 -19.90 -5.01 -10.18
C LEU A 237 -18.75 -4.00 -10.05
N LEU A 238 -17.90 -4.20 -9.03
CA LEU A 238 -16.76 -3.32 -8.76
C LEU A 238 -15.70 -3.36 -9.87
N CYS A 239 -15.61 -4.48 -10.62
CA CYS A 239 -14.67 -4.62 -11.75
C CYS A 239 -15.13 -3.94 -13.06
N SER A 240 -16.31 -3.32 -13.06
CA SER A 240 -16.86 -2.66 -14.25
C SER A 240 -17.37 -1.25 -13.97
N SER A 241 -17.18 -0.77 -12.75
CA SER A 241 -17.70 0.52 -12.28
C SER A 241 -16.57 1.32 -11.63
N THR A 242 -16.64 2.64 -11.74
CA THR A 242 -15.77 3.61 -11.07
C THR A 242 -16.59 4.58 -10.21
N ALA A 243 -15.97 5.30 -9.28
CA ALA A 243 -16.66 6.27 -8.43
C ALA A 243 -16.66 7.68 -9.06
N VAL A 244 -17.83 8.30 -9.04
CA VAL A 244 -18.11 9.66 -9.52
C VAL A 244 -18.07 10.68 -8.38
N SER A 245 -18.42 10.26 -7.17
CA SER A 245 -18.23 11.05 -5.95
C SER A 245 -17.46 10.20 -4.94
N ASP A 246 -17.24 10.74 -3.74
CA ASP A 246 -16.91 9.88 -2.61
C ASP A 246 -18.06 8.89 -2.37
N VAL A 247 -17.71 7.63 -2.13
CA VAL A 247 -18.67 6.52 -2.04
C VAL A 247 -18.40 5.62 -0.83
N GLU A 248 -19.47 5.16 -0.19
CA GLU A 248 -19.41 4.08 0.79
C GLU A 248 -19.94 2.79 0.15
N ILE A 249 -19.17 1.71 0.26
CA ILE A 249 -19.49 0.44 -0.36
C ILE A 249 -19.46 -0.67 0.69
N GLU A 250 -20.55 -1.43 0.78
CA GLU A 250 -20.59 -2.67 1.54
C GLU A 250 -20.06 -3.81 0.67
N ALA A 251 -18.88 -4.32 1.01
CA ALA A 251 -18.21 -5.40 0.28
C ALA A 251 -17.46 -6.34 1.22
N PRO A 252 -17.45 -7.65 0.93
CA PRO A 252 -16.62 -8.60 1.66
C PRO A 252 -15.14 -8.38 1.30
N VAL A 253 -14.34 -8.08 2.32
CA VAL A 253 -12.87 -8.03 2.28
C VAL A 253 -12.36 -9.25 3.02
N ALA A 254 -11.43 -9.99 2.41
CA ALA A 254 -10.80 -11.13 3.06
C ALA A 254 -9.89 -10.66 4.19
N GLY A 255 -10.19 -11.05 5.43
CA GLY A 255 -9.36 -10.73 6.60
C GLY A 255 -8.51 -11.90 7.06
N SER A 256 -8.73 -13.08 6.48
CA SER A 256 -8.12 -14.34 6.91
C SER A 256 -7.89 -15.27 5.73
N VAL A 257 -7.08 -16.31 5.96
CA VAL A 257 -6.80 -17.36 4.97
C VAL A 257 -8.09 -18.08 4.55
N GLN A 258 -9.07 -18.22 5.46
CA GLN A 258 -10.32 -18.92 5.19
C GLN A 258 -11.23 -18.18 4.21
N ASP A 259 -11.01 -16.87 4.03
CA ASP A 259 -11.79 -16.03 3.11
C ASP A 259 -11.32 -16.13 1.66
N ILE A 260 -10.18 -16.80 1.41
CA ILE A 260 -9.62 -16.99 0.08
C ILE A 260 -9.81 -18.45 -0.36
N PRO A 261 -10.57 -18.71 -1.44
CA PRO A 261 -10.77 -20.07 -1.91
C PRO A 261 -9.49 -20.62 -2.55
N PHE A 262 -9.31 -21.92 -2.43
CA PHE A 262 -8.36 -22.65 -3.25
C PHE A 262 -8.78 -22.57 -4.73
N GLN A 263 -7.83 -22.28 -5.61
CA GLN A 263 -8.03 -22.03 -7.03
C GLN A 263 -7.01 -22.86 -7.83
N GLN A 264 -7.41 -23.26 -9.03
CA GLN A 264 -6.51 -23.81 -10.04
C GLN A 264 -6.60 -22.92 -11.26
N ILE A 265 -5.48 -22.32 -11.64
CA ILE A 265 -5.40 -21.44 -12.81
C ILE A 265 -4.25 -21.86 -13.72
N SER A 266 -4.38 -21.58 -15.02
CA SER A 266 -3.28 -21.75 -15.96
C SER A 266 -2.68 -20.38 -16.28
N ALA A 267 -1.45 -20.16 -15.83
CA ALA A 267 -0.68 -18.95 -16.09
C ALA A 267 0.34 -19.21 -17.21
N ARG A 268 0.95 -18.15 -17.74
CA ARG A 268 2.00 -18.27 -18.75
C ARG A 268 3.31 -17.68 -18.28
N VAL A 269 4.42 -18.31 -18.66
CA VAL A 269 5.76 -17.78 -18.40
C VAL A 269 5.94 -16.48 -19.18
N LYS A 270 6.06 -15.37 -18.47
CA LYS A 270 6.37 -14.06 -19.05
C LYS A 270 7.87 -13.80 -19.09
N ALA A 271 8.62 -14.24 -18.08
CA ALA A 271 10.07 -14.14 -18.06
C ALA A 271 10.67 -15.15 -17.09
N ILE A 272 11.94 -15.49 -17.32
CA ILE A 272 12.78 -16.25 -16.40
C ILE A 272 14.08 -15.45 -16.27
N GLU A 273 14.28 -14.80 -15.12
CA GLU A 273 15.42 -13.91 -14.91
C GLU A 273 16.41 -14.56 -13.94
N PRO A 274 17.70 -14.73 -14.29
CA PRO A 274 18.69 -15.21 -13.34
C PRO A 274 18.97 -14.13 -12.28
N LEU A 275 18.71 -14.44 -11.01
CA LEU A 275 19.00 -13.55 -9.87
C LEU A 275 20.43 -13.80 -9.35
N SER A 276 20.86 -15.05 -9.35
CA SER A 276 22.22 -15.47 -9.04
C SER A 276 22.56 -16.76 -9.79
N HIS A 277 23.76 -17.31 -9.59
CA HIS A 277 24.14 -18.60 -10.20
C HIS A 277 23.18 -19.75 -9.81
N ASN A 278 22.55 -19.66 -8.64
CA ASN A 278 21.72 -20.71 -8.05
C ASN A 278 20.28 -20.26 -7.78
N MET A 279 19.84 -19.13 -8.32
CA MET A 279 18.50 -18.58 -8.09
C MET A 279 17.95 -17.92 -9.35
N ALA A 280 16.70 -18.21 -9.69
CA ALA A 280 15.99 -17.56 -10.80
C ALA A 280 14.65 -16.99 -10.32
N LEU A 281 14.27 -15.85 -10.88
CA LEU A 281 12.93 -15.28 -10.79
C LEU A 281 12.09 -15.85 -11.93
N LEU A 282 11.12 -16.70 -11.58
CA LEU A 282 10.09 -17.14 -12.51
C LEU A 282 8.93 -16.16 -12.47
N HIS A 283 8.73 -15.42 -13.56
CA HIS A 283 7.62 -14.48 -13.73
C HIS A 283 6.50 -15.15 -14.51
N LEU A 284 5.40 -15.47 -13.83
CA LEU A 284 4.17 -15.94 -14.44
C LEU A 284 3.17 -14.80 -14.58
N GLN A 285 2.43 -14.79 -15.69
CA GLN A 285 1.32 -13.87 -15.90
C GLN A 285 0.00 -14.64 -16.01
N THR A 286 -0.98 -14.26 -15.19
CA THR A 286 -2.31 -14.86 -15.22
C THR A 286 -3.13 -14.29 -16.38
N PRO A 287 -4.07 -15.08 -16.95
CA PRO A 287 -5.03 -14.55 -17.90
C PRO A 287 -5.91 -13.50 -17.23
N ARG A 288 -6.49 -12.61 -18.03
CA ARG A 288 -7.44 -11.60 -17.50
C ARG A 288 -8.69 -12.26 -16.91
N THR A 289 -9.12 -13.37 -17.49
CA THR A 289 -10.37 -14.07 -17.15
C THR A 289 -10.29 -14.93 -15.89
N SER A 290 -9.09 -15.28 -15.44
CA SER A 290 -8.87 -16.09 -14.24
C SER A 290 -7.56 -15.67 -13.58
N ARG A 291 -7.68 -14.96 -12.47
CA ARG A 291 -6.55 -14.47 -11.68
C ARG A 291 -6.43 -15.30 -10.40
N LEU A 292 -5.21 -15.39 -9.86
CA LEU A 292 -5.02 -15.99 -8.55
C LEU A 292 -5.32 -14.93 -7.50
N ARG A 293 -6.34 -15.16 -6.66
CA ARG A 293 -6.54 -14.37 -5.45
C ARG A 293 -5.73 -14.98 -4.31
N PHE A 294 -4.90 -14.19 -3.63
CA PHE A 294 -4.06 -14.65 -2.52
C PHE A 294 -3.75 -13.50 -1.54
N LEU A 295 -3.31 -13.86 -0.33
CA LEU A 295 -2.76 -12.94 0.66
C LEU A 295 -1.23 -12.98 0.61
N ALA A 296 -0.60 -11.83 0.89
CA ALA A 296 0.84 -11.73 0.89
C ALA A 296 1.49 -12.74 1.85
N GLY A 297 2.61 -13.34 1.43
CA GLY A 297 3.32 -14.38 2.19
C GLY A 297 2.83 -15.82 2.00
N GLN A 298 1.69 -16.02 1.32
CA GLN A 298 1.21 -17.36 0.94
C GLN A 298 2.07 -18.01 -0.17
N TYR A 299 1.88 -19.32 -0.36
CA TYR A 299 2.54 -20.11 -1.38
C TYR A 299 1.54 -20.77 -2.32
N ALA A 300 2.04 -21.27 -3.46
CA ALA A 300 1.26 -22.04 -4.41
C ALA A 300 2.09 -23.23 -4.95
N THR A 301 1.40 -24.28 -5.36
CA THR A 301 2.02 -25.40 -6.08
C THR A 301 2.04 -25.07 -7.57
N LEU A 302 3.23 -25.08 -8.16
CA LEU A 302 3.41 -24.97 -9.61
C LEU A 302 3.47 -26.36 -10.22
N ARG A 303 2.81 -26.55 -11.37
CA ARG A 303 2.87 -27.77 -12.17
C ARG A 303 3.26 -27.44 -13.61
N LEU A 304 4.26 -28.16 -14.11
CA LEU A 304 4.77 -28.07 -15.48
C LEU A 304 4.63 -29.44 -16.14
N GLY A 305 3.89 -29.49 -17.26
CA GLY A 305 3.56 -30.75 -17.91
C GLY A 305 2.82 -31.72 -16.98
N LYS A 306 3.12 -33.02 -17.08
CA LYS A 306 2.38 -34.07 -16.34
C LYS A 306 3.00 -34.46 -14.99
N SER A 307 4.26 -34.16 -14.74
CA SER A 307 5.01 -34.76 -13.62
C SER A 307 5.89 -33.80 -12.83
N LEU A 308 6.17 -32.60 -13.35
CA LEU A 308 7.03 -31.64 -12.65
C LEU A 308 6.16 -30.79 -11.74
N SER A 309 6.50 -30.74 -10.46
CA SER A 309 5.78 -29.91 -9.49
C SER A 309 6.68 -29.43 -8.37
N ALA A 310 6.43 -28.23 -7.86
CA ALA A 310 7.08 -27.66 -6.70
C ALA A 310 6.14 -26.71 -5.94
N ASP A 311 6.18 -26.77 -4.61
CA ASP A 311 5.56 -25.78 -3.74
C ASP A 311 6.51 -24.57 -3.62
N LEU A 312 6.06 -23.38 -4.01
CA LEU A 312 6.88 -22.18 -3.96
C LEU A 312 6.10 -21.00 -3.35
N PRO A 313 6.72 -20.24 -2.43
CA PRO A 313 6.15 -18.98 -1.96
C PRO A 313 5.90 -18.01 -3.11
N ILE A 314 4.77 -17.32 -3.07
CA ILE A 314 4.47 -16.24 -4.01
C ILE A 314 5.25 -15.02 -3.54
N ALA A 315 6.23 -14.60 -4.34
CA ALA A 315 7.17 -13.52 -4.02
C ALA A 315 6.72 -12.13 -4.50
N SER A 316 5.61 -12.05 -5.23
CA SER A 316 4.96 -10.78 -5.60
C SER A 316 3.93 -10.37 -4.55
N CYS A 317 3.67 -9.07 -4.48
CA CYS A 317 2.51 -8.53 -3.77
C CYS A 317 1.19 -8.95 -4.46
N PRO A 318 0.11 -9.25 -3.73
CA PRO A 318 -1.24 -9.37 -4.29
C PRO A 318 -1.69 -8.13 -5.09
N CYS A 319 -1.13 -6.96 -4.76
CA CYS A 319 -1.34 -5.70 -5.45
C CYS A 319 -0.69 -5.61 -6.85
N ASP A 320 0.18 -6.56 -7.23
CA ASP A 320 0.82 -6.63 -8.56
C ASP A 320 -0.07 -7.32 -9.61
N ASP A 321 -1.33 -6.87 -9.71
CA ASP A 321 -2.33 -7.18 -10.74
C ASP A 321 -2.44 -8.66 -11.17
N ARG A 322 -1.70 -9.05 -12.21
CA ARG A 322 -1.72 -10.38 -12.84
C ARG A 322 -0.34 -11.05 -12.81
N ASN A 323 0.61 -10.46 -12.11
CA ASN A 323 2.00 -10.91 -12.09
C ASN A 323 2.23 -11.75 -10.84
N LEU A 324 2.64 -13.00 -11.05
CA LEU A 324 3.06 -13.91 -10.00
C LEU A 324 4.56 -14.11 -10.13
N HIS A 325 5.30 -13.77 -9.09
CA HIS A 325 6.75 -13.94 -9.01
C HIS A 325 7.06 -15.12 -8.10
N PHE A 326 7.97 -16.00 -8.52
CA PHE A 326 8.47 -17.11 -7.71
C PHE A 326 9.99 -17.14 -7.76
N HIS A 327 10.65 -17.32 -6.62
CA HIS A 327 12.10 -17.46 -6.57
C HIS A 327 12.45 -18.94 -6.55
N VAL A 328 13.00 -19.45 -7.65
CA VAL A 328 13.32 -20.86 -7.85
C VAL A 328 14.81 -21.08 -7.59
N ARG A 329 15.11 -21.81 -6.53
CA ARG A 329 16.48 -22.24 -6.22
C ARG A 329 16.88 -23.37 -7.17
N ARG A 330 18.09 -23.28 -7.73
CA ARG A 330 18.70 -24.38 -8.48
C ARG A 330 19.12 -25.48 -7.51
N LEU A 331 18.56 -26.68 -7.69
CA LEU A 331 18.89 -27.87 -6.92
C LEU A 331 19.29 -28.96 -7.92
N PRO A 332 20.59 -29.14 -8.20
CA PRO A 332 21.03 -30.13 -9.19
C PRO A 332 20.45 -31.53 -8.92
N GLY A 333 19.80 -32.13 -9.92
CA GLY A 333 19.11 -33.42 -9.80
C GLY A 333 17.64 -33.31 -9.41
N ASN A 334 17.14 -32.12 -9.05
CA ASN A 334 15.71 -31.87 -8.89
C ASN A 334 15.09 -31.55 -10.25
N LEU A 335 14.19 -32.43 -10.70
CA LEU A 335 13.57 -32.36 -12.02
C LEU A 335 12.86 -31.04 -12.31
N PHE A 336 12.19 -30.44 -11.31
CA PHE A 336 11.48 -29.17 -11.49
C PHE A 336 12.49 -28.03 -11.68
N SER A 337 13.46 -27.88 -10.76
CA SER A 337 14.43 -26.80 -10.85
C SER A 337 15.31 -26.93 -12.09
N ASP A 338 15.74 -28.15 -12.44
CA ASP A 338 16.53 -28.38 -13.65
C ASP A 338 15.73 -28.05 -14.93
N TYR A 339 14.41 -28.27 -14.91
CA TYR A 339 13.56 -27.87 -16.03
C TYR A 339 13.43 -26.36 -16.14
N VAL A 340 13.17 -25.65 -15.03
CA VAL A 340 13.06 -24.18 -15.01
C VAL A 340 14.33 -23.52 -15.54
N PHE A 341 15.51 -24.02 -15.15
CA PHE A 341 16.79 -23.41 -15.54
C PHE A 341 17.25 -23.76 -16.96
N ASN A 342 16.91 -24.95 -17.48
CA ASN A 342 17.50 -25.45 -18.72
C ASN A 342 16.51 -25.57 -19.89
N GLN A 343 15.21 -25.72 -19.63
CA GLN A 343 14.23 -26.15 -20.64
C GLN A 343 12.99 -25.25 -20.75
N LEU A 344 12.56 -24.62 -19.65
CA LEU A 344 11.34 -23.82 -19.60
C LEU A 344 11.42 -22.62 -20.55
N LYS A 345 10.37 -22.41 -21.34
CA LYS A 345 10.35 -21.36 -22.37
C LYS A 345 9.37 -20.23 -22.06
N HIS A 346 9.64 -19.08 -22.66
CA HIS A 346 8.67 -17.98 -22.71
C HIS A 346 7.32 -18.45 -23.29
N ASN A 347 6.23 -17.94 -22.74
CA ASN A 347 4.84 -18.22 -23.08
C ASN A 347 4.36 -19.66 -22.82
N GLU A 348 5.21 -20.52 -22.24
CA GLU A 348 4.82 -21.85 -21.81
C GLU A 348 3.76 -21.79 -20.70
N ALA A 349 2.83 -22.74 -20.71
CA ALA A 349 1.74 -22.80 -19.73
C ALA A 349 2.22 -23.46 -18.44
N VAL A 350 1.85 -22.86 -17.30
CA VAL A 350 2.15 -23.35 -15.95
C VAL A 350 0.85 -23.38 -15.18
N ASP A 351 0.48 -24.54 -14.67
CA ASP A 351 -0.68 -24.67 -13.82
C ASP A 351 -0.28 -24.27 -12.39
N VAL A 352 -1.09 -23.40 -11.79
CA VAL A 352 -0.87 -22.84 -10.45
C VAL A 352 -2.04 -23.27 -9.58
N GLU A 353 -1.74 -23.99 -8.51
CA GLU A 353 -2.72 -24.48 -7.54
C GLU A 353 -2.47 -23.80 -6.20
N GLY A 354 -3.48 -23.09 -5.68
CA GLY A 354 -3.34 -22.32 -4.45
C GLY A 354 -4.39 -21.22 -4.32
N PRO A 355 -4.22 -20.28 -3.38
CA PRO A 355 -3.08 -20.15 -2.47
C PRO A 355 -3.18 -21.06 -1.26
N GLN A 356 -2.06 -21.23 -0.55
CA GLN A 356 -1.95 -22.01 0.67
C GLN A 356 -1.02 -21.31 1.68
N GLY A 357 -1.13 -21.69 2.95
CA GLY A 357 -0.28 -21.19 4.04
C GLY A 357 -0.92 -20.08 4.87
N GLU A 358 -0.44 -19.97 6.12
CA GLU A 358 -0.94 -19.03 7.14
C GLU A 358 0.06 -17.91 7.49
N PHE A 359 1.19 -17.85 6.76
CA PHE A 359 2.19 -16.80 6.94
C PHE A 359 1.73 -15.51 6.23
N ILE A 360 0.86 -14.75 6.90
CA ILE A 360 0.24 -13.52 6.38
C ILE A 360 0.50 -12.33 7.30
N LEU A 361 0.40 -11.12 6.75
CA LEU A 361 0.56 -9.87 7.49
C LEU A 361 -0.62 -9.63 8.46
N GLN A 362 -0.34 -9.05 9.63
CA GLN A 362 -1.37 -8.59 10.56
C GLN A 362 -1.70 -7.11 10.29
N GLU A 363 -2.59 -6.87 9.33
CA GLU A 363 -2.86 -5.53 8.78
C GLU A 363 -3.42 -4.53 9.82
N LYS A 364 -4.05 -5.02 10.90
CA LYS A 364 -4.65 -4.15 11.94
C LYS A 364 -3.66 -3.71 13.02
N SER A 365 -2.42 -4.21 12.99
CA SER A 365 -1.42 -3.90 13.99
C SER A 365 -0.63 -2.67 13.55
N PRO A 366 -0.63 -1.55 14.31
CA PRO A 366 0.16 -0.37 13.96
C PRO A 366 1.66 -0.52 14.32
N ARG A 367 2.09 -1.69 14.81
CA ARG A 367 3.44 -1.90 15.35
C ARG A 367 4.49 -1.93 14.25
N ALA A 368 5.74 -1.68 14.62
CA ALA A 368 6.88 -1.93 13.76
C ALA A 368 6.96 -3.41 13.35
N LEU A 369 7.31 -3.64 12.09
CA LEU A 369 7.42 -4.96 11.48
C LEU A 369 8.89 -5.38 11.37
N TYR A 370 9.22 -6.54 11.94
CA TYR A 370 10.57 -7.10 11.91
C TYR A 370 10.58 -8.39 11.09
N PHE A 371 11.13 -8.30 9.88
CA PHE A 371 11.28 -9.43 8.98
C PHE A 371 12.67 -10.04 9.11
N ILE A 372 12.74 -11.34 9.40
CA ILE A 372 13.98 -12.11 9.43
C ILE A 372 13.87 -13.21 8.37
N ALA A 373 14.55 -12.99 7.26
CA ALA A 373 14.58 -13.90 6.13
C ALA A 373 15.86 -14.76 6.18
N PHE A 374 15.70 -16.08 6.11
CA PHE A 374 16.78 -17.05 5.99
C PHE A 374 16.83 -17.60 4.56
N ASP A 375 17.98 -17.47 3.88
CA ASP A 375 18.17 -17.92 2.49
C ASP A 375 17.01 -17.50 1.55
N ALA A 376 16.32 -18.48 0.94
CA ALA A 376 15.19 -18.29 0.03
C ALA A 376 13.90 -17.83 0.73
N GLY A 377 13.87 -17.80 2.08
CA GLY A 377 12.80 -17.22 2.88
C GLY A 377 12.55 -15.73 2.60
N PHE A 378 13.45 -15.07 1.87
CA PHE A 378 13.20 -13.73 1.35
C PHE A 378 12.02 -13.67 0.36
N ALA A 379 11.66 -14.74 -0.34
CA ALA A 379 10.53 -14.74 -1.28
C ALA A 379 9.19 -14.34 -0.62
N PRO A 380 8.67 -15.05 0.40
CA PRO A 380 7.44 -14.64 1.08
C PRO A 380 7.60 -13.32 1.85
N VAL A 381 8.78 -13.04 2.40
CA VAL A 381 9.07 -11.77 3.09
C VAL A 381 8.99 -10.58 2.15
N LYS A 382 9.50 -10.71 0.92
CA LYS A 382 9.35 -9.68 -0.13
C LYS A 382 7.88 -9.40 -0.43
N SER A 383 7.05 -10.44 -0.55
CA SER A 383 5.60 -10.28 -0.75
C SER A 383 4.96 -9.51 0.40
N LEU A 384 5.28 -9.85 1.66
CA LEU A 384 4.77 -9.15 2.85
C LEU A 384 5.24 -7.70 2.93
N ILE A 385 6.51 -7.43 2.63
CA ILE A 385 7.08 -6.07 2.66
C ILE A 385 6.42 -5.20 1.59
N GLU A 386 6.32 -5.67 0.35
CA GLU A 386 5.67 -4.90 -0.73
C GLU A 386 4.19 -4.64 -0.40
N HIS A 387 3.51 -5.59 0.23
CA HIS A 387 2.13 -5.44 0.67
C HIS A 387 1.98 -4.44 1.83
N ALA A 388 2.84 -4.52 2.85
CA ALA A 388 2.88 -3.58 3.97
C ALA A 388 3.14 -2.14 3.48
N MET A 389 4.02 -1.99 2.49
CA MET A 389 4.26 -0.72 1.81
C MET A 389 3.02 -0.23 1.05
N SER A 390 2.25 -1.13 0.41
CA SER A 390 1.03 -0.72 -0.32
C SER A 390 -0.11 -0.26 0.58
N LEU A 391 -0.18 -0.78 1.81
CA LEU A 391 -1.19 -0.41 2.81
C LEU A 391 -0.80 0.82 3.64
N ASP A 392 0.47 1.26 3.59
CA ASP A 392 1.03 2.27 4.50
C ASP A 392 0.75 1.97 5.99
N ALA A 393 0.72 0.68 6.35
CA ALA A 393 0.15 0.20 7.61
C ALA A 393 1.14 0.18 8.79
N ALA A 394 2.45 0.30 8.53
CA ALA A 394 3.49 0.06 9.52
C ALA A 394 4.28 1.33 9.86
N GLU A 395 4.45 1.59 11.16
CA GLU A 395 5.29 2.69 11.66
C GLU A 395 6.74 2.59 11.15
N ALA A 396 7.30 1.38 11.20
CA ALA A 396 8.63 1.07 10.69
C ALA A 396 8.70 -0.37 10.17
N ILE A 397 9.58 -0.59 9.20
CA ILE A 397 9.83 -1.91 8.60
C ILE A 397 11.33 -2.21 8.67
N HIS A 398 11.67 -3.36 9.25
CA HIS A 398 13.06 -3.83 9.36
C HIS A 398 13.21 -5.16 8.64
N LEU A 399 14.23 -5.28 7.79
CA LEU A 399 14.60 -6.50 7.10
C LEU A 399 16.01 -6.94 7.51
N TYR A 400 16.10 -8.10 8.16
CA TYR A 400 17.33 -8.83 8.44
C TYR A 400 17.39 -10.07 7.56
N TRP A 401 18.30 -10.07 6.58
CA TRP A 401 18.47 -11.20 5.68
C TRP A 401 19.74 -11.98 6.02
N ILE A 402 19.55 -13.19 6.55
CA ILE A 402 20.62 -14.08 7.00
C ILE A 402 20.77 -15.22 5.99
N GLY A 403 21.92 -15.28 5.32
CA GLY A 403 22.24 -16.29 4.32
C GLY A 403 23.20 -17.35 4.84
N SER A 404 23.10 -18.57 4.32
CA SER A 404 24.10 -19.63 4.52
C SER A 404 25.46 -19.20 3.97
N ASP A 405 25.45 -18.56 2.80
CA ASP A 405 26.61 -18.03 2.08
C ASP A 405 26.25 -16.72 1.34
N ALA A 406 27.23 -16.12 0.67
CA ALA A 406 27.03 -14.89 -0.10
C ALA A 406 26.04 -15.05 -1.27
N GLY A 407 25.93 -16.24 -1.86
CA GLY A 407 24.99 -16.53 -2.95
C GLY A 407 23.54 -16.66 -2.49
N SER A 408 23.32 -16.80 -1.18
CA SER A 408 22.01 -16.90 -0.55
C SER A 408 21.31 -15.55 -0.40
N ILE A 409 22.07 -14.44 -0.43
CA ILE A 409 21.56 -13.08 -0.49
C ILE A 409 21.50 -12.66 -1.97
N TYR A 410 20.48 -13.14 -2.69
CA TYR A 410 20.43 -13.09 -4.16
C TYR A 410 19.81 -11.81 -4.75
N MET A 411 19.25 -10.91 -3.91
CA MET A 411 18.72 -9.60 -4.33
C MET A 411 19.10 -8.50 -3.33
N PRO A 412 20.39 -8.31 -3.00
CA PRO A 412 20.80 -7.38 -1.95
C PRO A 412 20.54 -5.93 -2.32
N ASN A 413 20.57 -5.60 -3.61
CA ASN A 413 20.31 -4.26 -4.09
C ASN A 413 18.85 -3.83 -3.87
N MET A 414 17.88 -4.75 -3.94
CA MET A 414 16.47 -4.45 -3.65
C MET A 414 16.29 -3.96 -2.21
N GLY A 415 16.89 -4.66 -1.24
CA GLY A 415 16.85 -4.26 0.17
C GLY A 415 17.50 -2.90 0.40
N ARG A 416 18.62 -2.62 -0.27
CA ARG A 416 19.26 -1.30 -0.26
C ARG A 416 18.37 -0.23 -0.87
N ALA A 417 17.79 -0.51 -2.03
CA ALA A 417 16.93 0.42 -2.74
C ALA A 417 15.67 0.78 -1.94
N TRP A 418 15.10 -0.18 -1.19
CA TRP A 418 14.03 0.12 -0.23
C TRP A 418 14.49 1.01 0.92
N ALA A 419 15.66 0.72 1.52
CA ALA A 419 16.27 1.55 2.57
C ALA A 419 16.75 2.93 2.05
N ASP A 420 16.93 3.08 0.74
CA ASP A 420 17.16 4.35 0.07
C ASP A 420 15.86 5.11 -0.18
N ALA A 421 14.80 4.40 -0.57
CA ALA A 421 13.55 5.01 -0.97
C ALA A 421 12.62 5.38 0.21
N LEU A 422 12.70 4.69 1.34
CA LEU A 422 11.77 4.83 2.46
C LEU A 422 12.51 5.22 3.75
N ASP A 423 12.04 6.29 4.40
CA ASP A 423 12.67 6.80 5.62
C ASP A 423 12.45 5.88 6.84
N ASN A 424 11.39 5.07 6.82
CA ASN A 424 11.02 4.12 7.88
C ASN A 424 11.42 2.66 7.58
N PHE A 425 12.33 2.44 6.63
CA PHE A 425 12.80 1.11 6.25
C PHE A 425 14.28 0.89 6.59
N THR A 426 14.59 -0.19 7.30
CA THR A 426 15.96 -0.59 7.63
C THR A 426 16.30 -1.93 6.99
N PHE A 427 17.47 -2.02 6.33
CA PHE A 427 17.97 -3.26 5.76
C PHE A 427 19.32 -3.63 6.35
N SER A 428 19.47 -4.90 6.74
CA SER A 428 20.78 -5.50 6.99
C SER A 428 20.84 -6.91 6.44
N SER A 429 22.01 -7.31 5.96
CA SER A 429 22.27 -8.66 5.48
C SER A 429 23.52 -9.24 6.14
N ARG A 430 23.47 -10.51 6.52
CA ARG A 430 24.57 -11.23 7.16
C ARG A 430 24.69 -12.62 6.56
N VAL A 431 25.89 -13.21 6.63
CA VAL A 431 26.13 -14.59 6.21
C VAL A 431 26.67 -15.40 7.38
N THR A 432 26.19 -16.64 7.54
CA THR A 432 26.57 -17.50 8.66
C THR A 432 27.84 -18.30 8.39
N GLY A 433 28.15 -18.57 7.11
CA GLY A 433 29.22 -19.47 6.71
C GLY A 433 28.91 -20.95 6.94
N PHE A 434 27.64 -21.30 7.23
CA PHE A 434 27.16 -22.67 7.36
C PHE A 434 25.74 -22.84 6.82
N ASP A 435 25.39 -24.07 6.42
CA ASP A 435 24.06 -24.35 5.85
C ASP A 435 22.95 -24.21 6.89
N LEU A 436 22.04 -23.26 6.66
CA LEU A 436 20.87 -22.98 7.50
C LEU A 436 19.78 -24.05 7.43
N ARG A 437 19.89 -25.03 6.54
CA ARG A 437 19.03 -26.24 6.50
C ARG A 437 19.45 -27.32 7.49
N ALA A 438 20.62 -27.16 8.13
CA ALA A 438 21.17 -28.11 9.09
C ALA A 438 21.81 -27.37 10.27
N VAL A 439 20.95 -26.72 11.07
CA VAL A 439 21.34 -25.96 12.28
C VAL A 439 21.23 -26.86 13.51
N SER A 440 22.36 -27.14 14.15
CA SER A 440 22.42 -27.87 15.43
C SER A 440 23.74 -27.59 16.17
N GLY A 441 23.74 -27.81 17.50
CA GLY A 441 24.92 -27.69 18.34
C GLY A 441 25.61 -26.33 18.20
N LYS A 442 26.87 -26.33 17.76
CA LYS A 442 27.65 -25.08 17.57
C LYS A 442 27.00 -24.12 16.56
N ARG A 443 26.33 -24.63 15.51
CA ARG A 443 25.66 -23.78 14.51
C ARG A 443 24.45 -23.07 15.11
N GLU A 444 23.71 -23.74 16.00
CA GLU A 444 22.60 -23.13 16.72
C GLU A 444 23.09 -22.01 17.64
N ALA A 445 24.14 -22.25 18.43
CA ALA A 445 24.73 -21.23 19.30
C ALA A 445 25.18 -19.99 18.50
N ASN A 446 25.82 -20.20 17.34
CA ASN A 446 26.22 -19.11 16.46
C ASN A 446 25.03 -18.34 15.89
N LEU A 447 23.96 -19.02 15.48
CA LEU A 447 22.75 -18.37 14.98
C LEU A 447 22.08 -17.53 16.08
N ARG A 448 22.02 -18.04 17.31
CA ARG A 448 21.49 -17.31 18.47
C ARG A 448 22.29 -16.03 18.74
N ALA A 449 23.63 -16.10 18.73
CA ALA A 449 24.47 -14.91 18.89
C ALA A 449 24.19 -13.85 17.82
N MET A 450 23.95 -14.25 16.56
CA MET A 450 23.56 -13.31 15.51
C MET A 450 22.19 -12.66 15.76
N LEU A 451 21.23 -13.39 16.34
CA LEU A 451 19.93 -12.84 16.70
C LEU A 451 20.02 -11.90 17.92
N GLU A 452 20.92 -12.16 18.86
CA GLU A 452 21.21 -11.27 19.99
C GLU A 452 21.77 -9.93 19.49
N GLU A 453 22.73 -9.94 18.57
CA GLU A 453 23.27 -8.73 17.96
C GLU A 453 22.20 -7.91 17.20
N ILE A 454 21.19 -8.58 16.63
CA ILE A 454 20.05 -7.89 15.98
C ILE A 454 19.22 -7.13 17.02
N ILE A 455 18.96 -7.74 18.18
CA ILE A 455 18.23 -7.09 19.27
C ILE A 455 19.02 -5.93 19.87
N GLU A 456 20.33 -6.11 20.07
CA GLU A 456 21.19 -5.03 20.56
C GLU A 456 21.16 -3.81 19.62
N GLY A 457 21.13 -4.06 18.31
CA GLY A 457 20.98 -3.01 17.30
C GLY A 457 19.55 -2.49 17.12
N SER A 458 18.55 -3.12 17.73
CA SER A 458 17.13 -2.75 17.60
C SER A 458 16.36 -3.04 18.89
N PRO A 459 16.54 -2.20 19.93
CA PRO A 459 15.98 -2.43 21.26
C PRO A 459 14.45 -2.48 21.29
N ASP A 460 13.78 -1.87 20.30
CA ASP A 460 12.33 -1.80 20.18
C ASP A 460 11.71 -3.08 19.57
N LEU A 461 12.53 -4.03 19.10
CA LEU A 461 12.07 -5.28 18.47
C LEU A 461 11.05 -6.06 19.32
N PRO A 462 11.21 -6.19 20.65
CA PRO A 462 10.22 -6.88 21.48
C PRO A 462 8.83 -6.22 21.52
N ALA A 463 8.73 -4.94 21.14
CA ALA A 463 7.46 -4.23 21.02
C ALA A 463 6.77 -4.43 19.66
N GLY A 464 7.49 -4.94 18.65
CA GLY A 464 7.02 -5.15 17.29
C GLY A 464 6.41 -6.53 17.01
N ASP A 465 6.02 -6.73 15.75
CA ASP A 465 5.59 -8.02 15.21
C ASP A 465 6.72 -8.64 14.38
N VAL A 466 7.06 -9.91 14.66
CA VAL A 466 8.22 -10.60 14.11
C VAL A 466 7.79 -11.66 13.09
N TYR A 467 8.36 -11.59 11.89
CA TYR A 467 8.08 -12.47 10.76
C TYR A 467 9.34 -13.23 10.37
N LEU A 468 9.33 -14.54 10.59
CA LEU A 468 10.46 -15.43 10.34
C LEU A 468 10.17 -16.29 9.11
N ALA A 469 11.06 -16.31 8.12
CA ALA A 469 10.87 -17.17 6.96
C ALA A 469 12.15 -17.83 6.46
N GLY A 470 12.06 -19.09 6.03
CA GLY A 470 13.19 -19.84 5.46
C GLY A 470 13.23 -21.31 5.87
N PRO A 471 14.41 -21.96 5.89
CA PRO A 471 14.55 -23.36 6.27
C PRO A 471 14.05 -23.64 7.69
N GLU A 472 13.36 -24.77 7.86
CA GLU A 472 12.74 -25.16 9.13
C GLU A 472 13.70 -25.12 10.31
N SER A 473 14.92 -25.65 10.17
CA SER A 473 15.90 -25.65 11.26
C SER A 473 16.31 -24.25 11.73
N ALA A 474 16.39 -23.27 10.83
CA ALA A 474 16.74 -21.89 11.19
C ALA A 474 15.53 -21.16 11.79
N VAL A 475 14.36 -21.31 11.18
CA VAL A 475 13.10 -20.69 11.65
C VAL A 475 12.76 -21.17 13.05
N MET A 476 12.86 -22.47 13.34
CA MET A 476 12.60 -23.00 14.68
C MET A 476 13.55 -22.40 15.72
N VAL A 477 14.85 -22.30 15.45
CA VAL A 477 15.81 -21.70 16.40
C VAL A 477 15.45 -20.24 16.69
N ALA A 478 15.14 -19.47 15.65
CA ALA A 478 14.74 -18.07 15.80
C ALA A 478 13.42 -17.92 16.55
N GLU A 479 12.42 -18.75 16.25
CA GLU A 479 11.14 -18.75 16.94
C GLU A 479 11.32 -19.02 18.43
N HIS A 480 12.03 -20.09 18.80
CA HIS A 480 12.30 -20.40 20.20
C HIS A 480 13.09 -19.30 20.90
N PHE A 481 13.99 -18.63 20.19
CA PHE A 481 14.74 -17.49 20.71
C PHE A 481 13.80 -16.31 21.06
N PHE A 482 12.95 -15.87 20.13
CA PHE A 482 12.03 -14.74 20.39
C PHE A 482 10.95 -15.07 21.42
N LEU A 483 10.43 -16.30 21.43
CA LEU A 483 9.51 -16.75 22.48
C LEU A 483 10.20 -16.78 23.86
N GLY A 484 11.47 -17.19 23.91
CA GLY A 484 12.29 -17.20 25.13
C GLY A 484 12.56 -15.80 25.70
N LEU A 485 12.51 -14.76 24.87
CA LEU A 485 12.60 -13.36 25.28
C LEU A 485 11.27 -12.78 25.80
N GLY A 486 10.20 -13.57 25.78
CA GLY A 486 8.88 -13.18 26.27
C GLY A 486 7.94 -12.60 25.23
N LEU A 487 8.28 -12.64 23.93
CA LEU A 487 7.32 -12.26 22.89
C LEU A 487 6.19 -13.31 22.82
N PRO A 488 4.91 -12.88 22.77
CA PRO A 488 3.81 -13.82 22.65
C PRO A 488 3.78 -14.46 21.26
N LYS A 489 3.29 -15.71 21.17
CA LYS A 489 3.18 -16.43 19.88
C LYS A 489 2.31 -15.70 18.86
N SER A 490 1.36 -14.87 19.31
CA SER A 490 0.54 -14.01 18.45
C SER A 490 1.31 -12.87 17.76
N ARG A 491 2.60 -12.69 18.05
CA ARG A 491 3.50 -11.71 17.42
C ARG A 491 4.72 -12.35 16.77
N VAL A 492 4.80 -13.68 16.73
CA VAL A 492 5.91 -14.42 16.11
C VAL A 492 5.35 -15.35 15.03
N PHE A 493 5.41 -14.88 13.80
CA PHE A 493 4.87 -15.53 12.60
C PHE A 493 5.97 -16.29 11.87
N THR A 494 5.67 -17.49 11.39
CA THR A 494 6.66 -18.40 10.79
C THR A 494 6.20 -18.88 9.41
N GLY A 495 7.04 -18.67 8.40
CA GLY A 495 6.84 -19.11 7.02
C GLY A 495 7.94 -20.06 6.57
N LEU A 496 7.63 -21.35 6.40
CA LEU A 496 8.63 -22.33 6.00
C LEU A 496 8.85 -22.28 4.48
N ALA A 497 10.12 -22.16 4.07
CA ALA A 497 10.51 -22.39 2.69
C ALA A 497 10.67 -23.90 2.49
N LYS A 498 9.80 -24.51 1.67
CA LYS A 498 9.81 -25.94 1.35
C LYS A 498 10.86 -26.29 0.29
#